data_AF-A0A2V5PUP0-F1
#
_entry.id   AF-A0A2V5PUP0-F1
#
_cell.length_a   1.000
_cell.length_b   1.000
_cell.length_c   1.000
_cell.angle_alpha   90.00
_cell.angle_beta   90.00
_cell.angle_gamma   90.00
#
_symmetry.space_group_name_H-M   'P 1'
#
loop_
_entity.id
_entity.type
_entity.pdbx_description
1 polymer ?
#
loop_
_entity_poly.entity_id
_entity_poly.type
_entity_poly.pdbx_seq_one_letter_code
_entity_poly.pdbx_strand_id
1 'polypeptide(L)'
;MVGCDRADDWDRLGRKRLLAYHSIENIGIILMGLGAALMFWHANHQVLAALALIAGLYHTINHALFKALLFLGAGAILHSTHTRNMEEMGGLIKRMPKTAFCFLIGAVAISALPPLNGFVSEWLTYQSLLQGFTPTGGLRRLMFPLSGAMLALTGALAAACFVKAFGITFLAQPRSEEAARAHEASRTMLMGMGLLTAACVFLGLFPTLFLKLFDPLTLQLTGEQLSGQLSLANGLVLGNTQAQGGTVSTLGIALMGSCLLPVPLVLWVFFGRRTQVRVGPTWDCGLKGLTPQMEYTATGFSKPIRMIFKALFRPRREVQREYDYSPYFAKTLRFESHIEEAFVTRIYRPLNRTVLRFSRRMRALQAGSIQAYLIYIFITLLLLLMFAL
;
A
#
# COMPACT_ATOMS: atom_id res chain seq x y z
N MET A 1 18.05 -37.49 6.62
CA MET A 1 17.47 -36.82 7.80
C MET A 1 18.07 -35.41 7.86
N VAL A 2 17.59 -34.48 7.02
CA VAL A 2 16.60 -33.44 7.37
C VAL A 2 16.80 -32.88 8.78
N GLY A 3 17.58 -31.81 8.85
CA GLY A 3 17.67 -30.88 9.97
C GLY A 3 17.70 -29.46 9.40
N CYS A 4 16.59 -29.03 8.80
CA CYS A 4 16.39 -27.65 8.37
C CYS A 4 15.70 -26.91 9.51
N ASP A 5 16.48 -26.52 10.52
CA ASP A 5 15.96 -25.76 11.66
C ASP A 5 16.21 -24.25 11.44
N ARG A 6 15.12 -23.58 11.07
CA ARG A 6 14.64 -22.36 11.73
C ARG A 6 15.43 -21.04 11.57
N ALA A 7 16.08 -20.84 10.43
CA ALA A 7 16.42 -19.52 9.91
C ALA A 7 15.99 -19.45 8.42
N ASP A 8 15.51 -18.28 7.95
CA ASP A 8 15.12 -17.98 6.55
C ASP A 8 13.64 -18.07 6.15
N ASP A 9 12.73 -17.61 7.01
CA ASP A 9 11.33 -17.37 6.63
C ASP A 9 11.09 -15.95 6.07
N TRP A 10 12.08 -15.06 6.13
CA TRP A 10 11.88 -13.63 5.79
C TRP A 10 11.83 -13.33 4.30
N ASP A 11 12.60 -14.04 3.48
CA ASP A 11 12.63 -13.84 2.01
C ASP A 11 11.57 -14.68 1.26
N ARG A 12 10.90 -15.65 1.92
CA ARG A 12 9.84 -16.50 1.33
C ARG A 12 8.42 -15.92 1.42
N LEU A 13 8.26 -14.77 2.06
CA LEU A 13 6.96 -14.12 2.31
C LEU A 13 6.65 -13.13 1.16
N GLY A 14 6.17 -13.57 0.00
CA GLY A 14 4.93 -14.33 -0.10
C GLY A 14 3.74 -13.47 -0.57
N ARG A 15 3.94 -12.25 -1.09
CA ARG A 15 2.96 -11.27 -1.63
C ARG A 15 1.80 -10.84 -0.72
N LYS A 16 1.15 -11.74 0.01
CA LYS A 16 0.19 -11.47 1.08
C LYS A 16 0.76 -10.53 2.14
N ARG A 17 2.05 -10.66 2.46
CA ARG A 17 2.73 -9.76 3.40
C ARG A 17 2.89 -8.34 2.83
N LEU A 18 3.30 -8.23 1.57
CA LEU A 18 3.35 -6.95 0.85
C LEU A 18 1.95 -6.30 0.86
N LEU A 19 0.91 -7.06 0.55
CA LEU A 19 -0.46 -6.57 0.63
C LEU A 19 -0.85 -6.19 2.06
N ALA A 20 -0.48 -6.95 3.09
CA ALA A 20 -0.77 -6.59 4.48
C ALA A 20 -0.13 -5.26 4.88
N TYR A 21 1.13 -5.01 4.52
CA TYR A 21 1.79 -3.72 4.79
C TYR A 21 1.10 -2.55 4.10
N HIS A 22 0.70 -2.71 2.84
CA HIS A 22 -0.09 -1.67 2.16
C HIS A 22 -1.47 -1.46 2.78
N SER A 23 -2.06 -2.45 3.47
CA SER A 23 -3.29 -2.20 4.23
C SER A 23 -3.03 -1.33 5.46
N ILE A 24 -1.90 -1.52 6.15
CA ILE A 24 -1.50 -0.64 7.26
C ILE A 24 -1.30 0.79 6.77
N GLU A 25 -0.63 0.96 5.62
CA GLU A 25 -0.44 2.24 4.96
C GLU A 25 -1.78 2.94 4.64
N ASN A 26 -2.69 2.25 3.94
CA ASN A 26 -3.98 2.83 3.56
C ASN A 26 -4.86 3.16 4.78
N ILE A 27 -4.81 2.33 5.84
CA ILE A 27 -5.47 2.66 7.11
C ILE A 27 -4.88 3.95 7.70
N GLY A 28 -3.57 4.16 7.59
CA GLY A 28 -2.92 5.42 7.96
C GLY A 28 -3.51 6.63 7.23
N ILE A 29 -3.76 6.51 5.92
CA ILE A 29 -4.39 7.57 5.10
C ILE A 29 -5.84 7.83 5.56
N ILE A 30 -6.62 6.78 5.84
CA ILE A 30 -7.98 6.91 6.39
C ILE A 30 -7.95 7.67 7.71
N LEU A 31 -7.07 7.26 8.63
CA LEU A 31 -6.93 7.89 9.95
C LEU A 31 -6.41 9.32 9.85
N MET A 32 -5.58 9.63 8.85
CA MET A 32 -5.13 10.99 8.57
C MET A 32 -6.31 11.89 8.18
N GLY A 33 -7.20 11.42 7.29
CA GLY A 33 -8.42 12.14 6.91
C GLY A 33 -9.38 12.32 8.10
N LEU A 34 -9.66 11.26 8.86
CA LEU A 34 -10.53 11.33 10.04
C LEU A 34 -9.94 12.24 11.13
N GLY A 35 -8.63 12.15 11.37
CA GLY A 35 -7.92 12.99 12.34
C GLY A 35 -7.98 14.47 11.95
N ALA A 36 -7.77 14.77 10.66
CA ALA A 36 -7.94 16.13 10.13
C ALA A 36 -9.40 16.62 10.31
N ALA A 37 -10.39 15.77 10.05
CA ALA A 37 -11.80 16.12 10.26
C ALA A 37 -12.10 16.53 11.71
N LEU A 38 -11.65 15.74 12.69
CA LEU A 38 -11.82 16.04 14.10
C LEU A 38 -11.10 17.33 14.52
N MET A 39 -9.90 17.56 13.99
CA MET A 39 -9.14 18.79 14.25
C MET A 39 -9.85 20.03 13.70
N PHE A 40 -10.39 19.97 12.48
CA PHE A 40 -11.15 21.07 11.89
C PHE A 40 -12.48 21.30 12.58
N TRP A 41 -13.15 20.24 13.01
CA TRP A 41 -14.39 20.34 13.77
C TRP A 41 -14.15 21.07 15.09
N HIS A 42 -13.11 20.69 15.83
CA HIS A 42 -12.72 21.38 17.07
C HIS A 42 -12.30 22.84 16.84
N ALA A 43 -11.73 23.15 15.68
CA ALA A 43 -11.35 24.51 15.29
C ALA A 43 -12.50 25.34 14.69
N ASN A 44 -13.76 24.85 14.73
CA ASN A 44 -14.94 25.50 14.15
C ASN A 44 -14.88 25.73 12.62
N HIS A 45 -14.11 24.92 11.90
CA HIS A 45 -14.04 24.95 10.43
C HIS A 45 -14.87 23.81 9.83
N GLN A 46 -16.20 23.96 9.83
CA GLN A 46 -17.15 22.90 9.44
C GLN A 46 -16.97 22.41 8.00
N VAL A 47 -16.73 23.33 7.05
CA VAL A 47 -16.49 22.98 5.63
C VAL A 47 -15.25 22.10 5.46
N LEU A 48 -14.14 22.45 6.14
CA LEU A 48 -12.90 21.66 6.09
C LEU A 48 -13.05 20.33 6.84
N ALA A 49 -13.80 20.33 7.94
CA ALA A 49 -14.10 19.11 8.68
C ALA A 49 -14.84 18.09 7.82
N ALA A 50 -15.87 18.53 7.09
CA ALA A 50 -16.61 17.67 6.19
C ALA A 50 -15.78 17.23 4.96
N LEU A 51 -14.94 18.11 4.40
CA LEU A 51 -14.02 17.72 3.32
C LEU A 51 -13.07 16.60 3.76
N ALA A 52 -12.44 16.74 4.93
CA ALA A 52 -11.53 15.75 5.48
C ALA A 52 -12.25 14.43 5.85
N LEU A 53 -13.48 14.53 6.35
CA LEU A 53 -14.33 13.37 6.66
C LEU A 53 -14.69 12.60 5.38
N ILE A 54 -15.16 13.30 4.35
CA ILE A 54 -15.43 12.73 3.03
C ILE A 54 -14.17 12.05 2.48
N ALA A 55 -13.00 12.71 2.56
CA ALA A 55 -11.74 12.14 2.10
C ALA A 55 -11.44 10.79 2.78
N GLY A 56 -11.55 10.72 4.11
CA GLY A 56 -11.33 9.50 4.87
C GLY A 56 -12.35 8.39 4.58
N LEU A 57 -13.64 8.72 4.51
CA LEU A 57 -14.72 7.76 4.22
C LEU A 57 -14.62 7.22 2.79
N TYR A 58 -14.37 8.11 1.83
CA TYR A 58 -14.19 7.75 0.44
C TYR A 58 -12.95 6.88 0.24
N HIS A 59 -11.84 7.21 0.90
CA HIS A 59 -10.64 6.36 0.88
C HIS A 59 -10.89 4.98 1.51
N THR A 60 -11.74 4.89 2.55
CA THR A 60 -12.11 3.61 3.17
C THR A 60 -12.77 2.66 2.17
N ILE A 61 -13.71 3.19 1.37
CA ILE A 61 -14.43 2.41 0.35
C ILE A 61 -13.49 2.05 -0.80
N ASN A 62 -12.67 2.98 -1.25
CA ASN A 62 -11.68 2.71 -2.29
C ASN A 62 -10.72 1.62 -1.84
N HIS A 63 -10.19 1.71 -0.62
CA HIS A 63 -9.33 0.71 -0.03
C HIS A 63 -10.00 -0.66 0.01
N ALA A 64 -11.25 -0.77 0.44
CA ALA A 64 -11.96 -2.05 0.42
C ALA A 64 -12.00 -2.67 -1.00
N LEU A 65 -12.27 -1.86 -2.04
CA LEU A 65 -12.42 -2.32 -3.42
C LEU A 65 -11.09 -2.74 -4.06
N PHE A 66 -10.10 -1.84 -4.13
CA PHE A 66 -8.83 -2.18 -4.79
C PHE A 66 -8.05 -3.21 -3.98
N LYS A 67 -8.24 -3.27 -2.65
CA LYS A 67 -7.60 -4.31 -1.83
C LYS A 67 -8.21 -5.66 -2.06
N ALA A 68 -9.54 -5.77 -2.10
CA ALA A 68 -10.21 -7.01 -2.46
C ALA A 68 -9.76 -7.49 -3.85
N LEU A 69 -9.65 -6.57 -4.82
CA LEU A 69 -9.17 -6.88 -6.17
C LEU A 69 -7.75 -7.46 -6.17
N LEU A 70 -6.82 -6.82 -5.44
CA LEU A 70 -5.44 -7.25 -5.34
C LEU A 70 -5.28 -8.59 -4.58
N PHE A 71 -6.08 -8.83 -3.55
CA PHE A 71 -6.08 -10.12 -2.84
C PHE A 71 -6.67 -11.25 -3.69
N LEU A 72 -7.75 -10.98 -4.44
CA LEU A 72 -8.30 -11.96 -5.39
C LEU A 72 -7.29 -12.26 -6.51
N GLY A 73 -6.63 -11.24 -7.07
CA GLY A 73 -5.58 -11.44 -8.07
C GLY A 73 -4.37 -12.21 -7.52
N ALA A 74 -3.91 -11.89 -6.31
CA ALA A 74 -2.87 -12.67 -5.64
C ALA A 74 -3.30 -14.12 -5.37
N GLY A 75 -4.57 -14.33 -5.02
CA GLY A 75 -5.18 -15.66 -4.84
C GLY A 75 -5.24 -16.46 -6.14
N ALA A 76 -5.66 -15.84 -7.24
CA ALA A 76 -5.71 -16.44 -8.57
C ALA A 76 -4.32 -16.89 -9.04
N ILE A 77 -3.30 -16.06 -8.79
CA ILE A 77 -1.91 -16.41 -9.14
C ILE A 77 -1.42 -17.56 -8.26
N LEU A 78 -1.64 -17.49 -6.93
CA LEU A 78 -1.27 -18.59 -6.03
C LEU A 78 -1.95 -19.91 -6.43
N HIS A 79 -3.21 -19.86 -6.85
CA HIS A 79 -3.94 -21.04 -7.31
C HIS A 79 -3.32 -21.66 -8.57
N SER A 80 -2.77 -20.83 -9.46
CA SER A 80 -2.26 -21.26 -10.76
C SER A 80 -0.76 -21.58 -10.75
N THR A 81 0.03 -20.97 -9.85
CA THR A 81 1.49 -21.16 -9.75
C THR A 81 1.91 -22.00 -8.55
N HIS A 82 1.01 -22.30 -7.61
CA HIS A 82 1.24 -23.03 -6.34
C HIS A 82 2.33 -22.46 -5.39
N THR A 83 3.09 -21.45 -5.82
CA THR A 83 4.08 -20.75 -5.01
C THR A 83 3.58 -19.39 -4.53
N ARG A 84 4.04 -19.00 -3.34
CA ARG A 84 3.87 -17.64 -2.81
C ARG A 84 5.10 -16.77 -3.10
N ASN A 85 6.23 -17.39 -3.44
CA ASN A 85 7.51 -16.74 -3.58
C ASN A 85 7.58 -15.95 -4.90
N MET A 86 7.74 -14.64 -4.79
CA MET A 86 7.80 -13.74 -5.95
C MET A 86 9.08 -13.94 -6.78
N GLU A 87 10.12 -14.51 -6.18
CA GLU A 87 11.38 -14.84 -6.86
C GLU A 87 11.25 -16.02 -7.82
N GLU A 88 10.25 -16.88 -7.64
CA GLU A 88 10.00 -18.07 -8.48
C GLU A 88 9.04 -17.77 -9.64
N MET A 89 8.57 -16.53 -9.76
CA MET A 89 7.55 -16.12 -10.74
C MET A 89 8.16 -15.38 -11.92
N GLY A 90 7.33 -14.99 -12.88
CA GLY A 90 7.73 -14.25 -14.07
C GLY A 90 6.92 -14.68 -15.30
N GLY A 91 6.78 -13.78 -16.27
CA GLY A 91 6.13 -14.06 -17.55
C GLY A 91 4.63 -14.38 -17.50
N LEU A 92 3.97 -14.21 -16.35
CA LEU A 92 2.56 -14.59 -16.18
C LEU A 92 1.60 -13.77 -17.04
N ILE A 93 1.96 -12.58 -17.53
CA ILE A 93 1.08 -11.77 -18.38
C ILE A 93 0.65 -12.49 -19.67
N LYS A 94 1.50 -13.37 -20.21
CA LYS A 94 1.19 -14.15 -21.41
C LYS A 94 0.27 -15.34 -21.13
N ARG A 95 0.29 -15.86 -19.89
CA ARG A 95 -0.45 -17.04 -19.47
C ARG A 95 -1.79 -16.70 -18.82
N MET A 96 -1.83 -15.58 -18.10
CA MET A 96 -2.97 -15.08 -17.34
C MET A 96 -3.27 -13.61 -17.69
N PRO A 97 -3.49 -13.25 -18.97
CA PRO A 97 -3.64 -11.86 -19.40
C PRO A 97 -4.80 -11.13 -18.72
N LYS A 98 -5.92 -11.81 -18.44
CA LYS A 98 -7.09 -11.19 -17.78
C LYS A 98 -6.80 -10.93 -16.32
N THR A 99 -6.21 -11.90 -15.62
CA THR A 99 -5.77 -11.72 -14.23
C THR A 99 -4.73 -10.62 -14.12
N ALA A 100 -3.77 -10.55 -15.07
CA ALA A 100 -2.75 -9.51 -15.12
C ALA A 100 -3.37 -8.12 -15.32
N PHE A 101 -4.34 -7.98 -16.24
CA PHE A 101 -5.04 -6.72 -16.46
C PHE A 101 -5.78 -6.24 -15.20
N CYS A 102 -6.59 -7.11 -14.59
CA CYS A 102 -7.32 -6.78 -13.36
C CYS A 102 -6.36 -6.44 -12.20
N PHE A 103 -5.27 -7.19 -12.03
CA PHE A 103 -4.26 -6.89 -11.02
C PHE A 103 -3.57 -5.55 -11.29
N LEU A 104 -3.28 -5.24 -12.55
CA LEU A 104 -2.69 -3.95 -12.96
C LEU A 104 -3.60 -2.79 -12.59
N ILE A 105 -4.90 -2.88 -12.89
CA ILE A 105 -5.86 -1.84 -12.50
C ILE A 105 -5.87 -1.68 -10.98
N GLY A 106 -5.89 -2.77 -10.21
CA GLY A 106 -5.76 -2.71 -8.75
C GLY A 106 -4.46 -2.06 -8.28
N ALA A 107 -3.34 -2.35 -8.95
CA ALA A 107 -2.01 -1.81 -8.64
C ALA A 107 -1.91 -0.31 -8.95
N VAL A 108 -2.52 0.15 -10.05
CA VAL A 108 -2.61 1.57 -10.43
C VAL A 108 -3.55 2.31 -9.47
N ALA A 109 -4.66 1.68 -9.06
CA ALA A 109 -5.62 2.25 -8.12
C ALA A 109 -5.01 2.49 -6.73
N ILE A 110 -4.35 1.48 -6.16
CA ILE A 110 -3.70 1.60 -4.84
C ILE A 110 -2.46 2.52 -4.87
N SER A 111 -1.86 2.75 -6.04
CA SER A 111 -0.76 3.71 -6.21
C SER A 111 -1.26 5.14 -6.48
N ALA A 112 -2.56 5.38 -6.31
CA ALA A 112 -3.20 6.69 -6.49
C ALA A 112 -2.89 7.37 -7.83
N LEU A 113 -2.85 6.59 -8.92
CA LEU A 113 -2.65 7.14 -10.25
C LEU A 113 -3.98 7.53 -10.92
N PRO A 114 -4.07 8.71 -11.55
CA PRO A 114 -5.27 9.09 -12.29
C PRO A 114 -5.45 8.17 -13.52
N PRO A 115 -6.69 7.84 -13.92
CA PRO A 115 -7.96 8.37 -13.44
C PRO A 115 -8.70 7.46 -12.43
N LEU A 116 -8.00 6.58 -11.70
CA LEU A 116 -8.64 5.58 -10.84
C LEU A 116 -9.09 6.14 -9.48
N ASN A 117 -9.92 5.38 -8.78
CA ASN A 117 -10.54 5.79 -7.52
C ASN A 117 -9.56 6.20 -6.40
N GLY A 118 -8.43 5.50 -6.24
CA GLY A 118 -7.44 5.82 -5.21
C GLY A 118 -6.89 7.24 -5.33
N PHE A 119 -6.65 7.72 -6.57
CA PHE A 119 -6.22 9.08 -6.84
C PHE A 119 -7.21 10.12 -6.32
N VAL A 120 -8.51 9.91 -6.56
CA VAL A 120 -9.55 10.84 -6.09
C VAL A 120 -9.54 10.96 -4.57
N SER A 121 -9.48 9.83 -3.85
CA SER A 121 -9.45 9.86 -2.38
C SER A 121 -8.21 10.56 -1.83
N GLU A 122 -7.03 10.30 -2.38
CA GLU A 122 -5.81 10.96 -1.92
C GLU A 122 -5.78 12.43 -2.30
N TRP A 123 -6.30 12.79 -3.47
CA TRP A 123 -6.46 14.20 -3.87
C TRP A 123 -7.34 14.97 -2.86
N LEU A 124 -8.48 14.42 -2.46
CA LEU A 124 -9.33 15.03 -1.43
C LEU A 124 -8.62 15.13 -0.08
N THR A 125 -7.83 14.11 0.30
CA THR A 125 -7.00 14.15 1.52
C THR A 125 -5.98 15.27 1.42
N TYR A 126 -5.23 15.38 0.32
CA TYR A 126 -4.28 16.48 0.09
C TYR A 126 -4.95 17.84 0.16
N GLN A 127 -6.12 17.99 -0.48
CA GLN A 127 -6.87 19.22 -0.47
C GLN A 127 -7.24 19.62 0.97
N SER A 128 -7.69 18.67 1.79
CA SER A 128 -8.02 18.93 3.19
C SER A 128 -6.79 19.32 4.03
N LEU A 129 -5.64 18.64 3.82
CA LEU A 129 -4.41 18.90 4.54
C LEU A 129 -3.79 20.25 4.17
N LEU A 130 -3.70 20.55 2.87
CA LEU A 130 -3.12 21.80 2.38
C LEU A 130 -3.93 23.02 2.82
N GLN A 131 -5.26 22.90 2.84
CA GLN A 131 -6.14 23.97 3.34
C GLN A 131 -6.10 24.13 4.85
N GLY A 132 -5.69 23.10 5.60
CA GLY A 132 -5.55 23.16 7.06
C GLY A 132 -4.42 24.04 7.56
N PHE A 133 -3.49 24.43 6.68
CA PHE A 133 -2.33 25.25 7.04
C PHE A 133 -2.69 26.70 7.42
N THR A 134 -3.72 27.28 6.81
CA THR A 134 -4.14 28.68 7.05
C THR A 134 -4.98 28.86 8.32
N PRO A 135 -6.01 28.03 8.60
CA PRO A 135 -6.91 28.24 9.73
C PRO A 135 -6.32 27.83 11.09
N THR A 136 -5.26 27.03 11.13
CA THR A 136 -4.76 26.47 12.40
C THR A 136 -3.60 27.26 12.98
N GLY A 137 -3.73 27.62 14.27
CA GLY A 137 -2.70 28.34 15.03
C GLY A 137 -1.77 27.43 15.84
N GLY A 138 -0.54 27.91 16.08
CA GLY A 138 0.46 27.27 16.94
C GLY A 138 1.10 26.02 16.34
N LEU A 139 1.52 25.08 17.20
CA LEU A 139 2.23 23.85 16.79
C LEU A 139 1.38 22.94 15.87
N ARG A 140 0.05 23.03 15.98
CA ARG A 140 -0.91 22.28 15.13
C ARG A 140 -0.74 22.58 13.64
N ARG A 141 -0.31 23.80 13.30
CA ARG A 141 -0.06 24.23 11.92
C ARG A 141 1.01 23.39 11.22
N LEU A 142 2.00 22.89 11.97
CA LEU A 142 3.06 22.04 11.41
C LEU A 142 2.58 20.62 11.11
N MET A 143 1.51 20.15 11.74
CA MET A 143 1.01 18.77 11.55
C MET A 143 0.44 18.55 10.15
N PHE A 144 -0.18 19.56 9.55
CA PHE A 144 -0.77 19.47 8.21
C PHE A 144 0.25 19.29 7.08
N PRO A 145 1.26 20.16 6.90
CA PRO A 145 2.28 19.98 5.86
C PRO A 145 3.14 18.73 6.12
N LEU A 146 3.39 18.40 7.39
CA LEU A 146 4.08 17.16 7.75
C LEU A 146 3.27 15.93 7.30
N SER A 147 1.96 15.92 7.57
CA SER A 147 1.06 14.84 7.14
C SER A 147 0.99 14.74 5.62
N GLY A 148 0.91 15.88 4.91
CA GLY A 148 0.96 15.91 3.45
C GLY A 148 2.28 15.39 2.87
N ALA A 149 3.42 15.73 3.49
CA ALA A 149 4.73 15.21 3.10
C ALA A 149 4.84 13.70 3.35
N MET A 150 4.32 13.21 4.48
CA MET A 150 4.24 11.78 4.76
C MET A 150 3.36 11.04 3.76
N LEU A 151 2.20 11.61 3.40
CA LEU A 151 1.32 11.07 2.36
C LEU A 151 2.03 10.98 1.00
N ALA A 152 2.83 11.99 0.65
CA ALA A 152 3.59 11.99 -0.61
C ALA A 152 4.69 10.93 -0.61
N LEU A 153 5.39 10.79 0.52
CA LEU A 153 6.41 9.76 0.69
C LEU A 153 5.80 8.35 0.61
N THR A 154 4.64 8.12 1.25
CA THR A 154 3.94 6.83 1.20
C THR A 154 3.48 6.53 -0.22
N GLY A 155 2.85 7.47 -0.93
CA GLY A 155 2.43 7.28 -2.32
C GLY A 155 3.59 6.91 -3.26
N ALA A 156 4.75 7.57 -3.11
CA ALA A 156 5.95 7.23 -3.90
C ALA A 156 6.47 5.81 -3.61
N LEU A 157 6.48 5.40 -2.33
CA LEU A 157 6.88 4.04 -1.94
C LEU A 157 5.87 2.99 -2.40
N ALA A 158 4.57 3.30 -2.35
CA ALA A 158 3.50 2.44 -2.87
C ALA A 158 3.69 2.19 -4.36
N ALA A 159 3.86 3.25 -5.16
CA ALA A 159 4.10 3.14 -6.60
C ALA A 159 5.34 2.27 -6.90
N ALA A 160 6.47 2.52 -6.23
CA ALA A 160 7.67 1.72 -6.42
C ALA A 160 7.46 0.23 -6.06
N CYS A 161 6.69 -0.04 -5.00
CA CYS A 161 6.37 -1.39 -4.55
C CYS A 161 5.44 -2.11 -5.54
N PHE A 162 4.44 -1.44 -6.10
CA PHE A 162 3.52 -2.03 -7.06
C PHE A 162 4.10 -2.16 -8.46
N VAL A 163 5.04 -1.29 -8.86
CA VAL A 163 5.90 -1.50 -10.03
C VAL A 163 6.70 -2.79 -9.88
N LYS A 164 7.34 -3.00 -8.70
CA LYS A 164 8.03 -4.25 -8.40
C LYS A 164 7.07 -5.45 -8.43
N ALA A 165 5.95 -5.36 -7.73
CA ALA A 165 5.01 -6.47 -7.58
C ALA A 165 4.44 -6.90 -8.93
N PHE A 166 4.07 -5.93 -9.78
CA PHE A 166 3.58 -6.22 -11.12
C PHE A 166 4.71 -6.70 -12.04
N GLY A 167 5.83 -5.97 -12.09
CA GLY A 167 6.93 -6.25 -13.01
C GLY A 167 7.58 -7.61 -12.78
N ILE A 168 7.93 -7.93 -11.54
CA ILE A 168 8.62 -9.19 -11.20
C ILE A 168 7.70 -10.42 -11.36
N THR A 169 6.40 -10.25 -11.14
CA THR A 169 5.42 -11.35 -11.18
C THR A 169 4.93 -11.63 -12.60
N PHE A 170 4.61 -10.58 -13.37
CA PHE A 170 3.91 -10.72 -14.64
C PHE A 170 4.78 -10.52 -15.88
N LEU A 171 5.85 -9.71 -15.79
CA LEU A 171 6.74 -9.44 -16.92
C LEU A 171 7.92 -10.43 -16.94
N ALA A 172 8.78 -10.30 -17.95
CA ALA A 172 9.99 -11.13 -18.16
C ALA A 172 9.68 -12.61 -18.48
N GLN A 173 10.64 -13.52 -18.26
CA GLN A 173 10.51 -14.97 -18.49
C GLN A 173 10.04 -15.69 -17.21
N PRO A 174 9.36 -16.83 -17.34
CA PRO A 174 9.01 -17.67 -16.19
C PRO A 174 10.26 -18.26 -15.53
N ARG A 175 10.43 -18.03 -14.23
CA ARG A 175 11.59 -18.52 -13.45
C ARG A 175 11.41 -19.93 -12.86
N SER A 176 10.19 -20.46 -12.88
CA SER A 176 9.88 -21.82 -12.43
C SER A 176 9.01 -22.55 -13.45
N GLU A 177 9.06 -23.89 -13.42
CA GLU A 177 8.16 -24.75 -14.22
C GLU A 177 6.69 -24.44 -13.93
N GLU A 178 6.33 -24.20 -12.68
CA GLU A 178 4.97 -23.84 -12.27
C GLU A 178 4.52 -22.51 -12.88
N ALA A 179 5.39 -21.50 -12.91
CA ALA A 179 5.09 -20.24 -13.59
C ALA A 179 4.97 -20.42 -15.13
N ALA A 180 5.77 -21.33 -15.71
CA ALA A 180 5.72 -21.62 -17.14
C ALA A 180 4.43 -22.35 -17.55
N ARG A 181 3.88 -23.18 -16.66
CA ARG A 181 2.64 -23.97 -16.85
C ARG A 181 1.39 -23.30 -16.28
N ALA A 182 1.52 -22.11 -15.70
CA ALA A 182 0.40 -21.36 -15.16
C ALA A 182 -0.73 -21.21 -16.20
N HIS A 183 -1.96 -21.34 -15.74
CA HIS A 183 -3.16 -21.17 -16.54
C HIS A 183 -3.99 -19.99 -16.02
N GLU A 184 -4.87 -19.46 -16.86
CA GLU A 184 -5.76 -18.37 -16.48
C GLU A 184 -6.70 -18.80 -15.33
N ALA A 185 -7.12 -17.82 -14.52
CA ALA A 185 -8.06 -18.02 -13.44
C ALA A 185 -9.43 -18.51 -13.95
N SER A 186 -10.15 -19.26 -13.11
CA SER A 186 -11.51 -19.71 -13.41
C SER A 186 -12.45 -18.53 -13.68
N ARG A 187 -13.50 -18.75 -14.47
CA ARG A 187 -14.47 -17.70 -14.85
C ARG A 187 -15.12 -17.03 -13.63
N THR A 188 -15.36 -17.78 -12.55
CA THR A 188 -15.93 -17.25 -11.31
C THR A 188 -14.99 -16.28 -10.59
N MET A 189 -13.69 -16.63 -10.50
CA MET A 189 -12.68 -15.72 -9.95
C MET A 189 -12.52 -14.46 -10.82
N LEU A 190 -12.47 -14.64 -12.14
CA LEU A 190 -12.39 -13.51 -13.08
C LEU A 190 -13.60 -12.59 -13.01
N MET A 191 -14.81 -13.13 -12.79
CA MET A 191 -16.01 -12.31 -12.63
C MET A 191 -15.94 -11.45 -11.35
N GLY A 192 -15.48 -12.02 -10.23
CA GLY A 192 -15.25 -11.26 -8.99
C GLY A 192 -14.20 -10.17 -9.17
N MET A 193 -13.08 -10.48 -9.82
CA MET A 193 -12.04 -9.50 -10.14
C MET A 193 -12.54 -8.42 -11.12
N GLY A 194 -13.30 -8.82 -12.14
CA GLY A 194 -13.87 -7.92 -13.15
C GLY A 194 -14.87 -6.93 -12.54
N LEU A 195 -15.74 -7.39 -11.65
CA LEU A 195 -16.68 -6.53 -10.92
C LEU A 195 -15.94 -5.47 -10.09
N LEU A 196 -14.92 -5.87 -9.32
CA LEU A 196 -14.13 -4.94 -8.52
C LEU A 196 -13.29 -4.00 -9.38
N THR A 197 -12.80 -4.49 -10.53
CA THR A 197 -12.09 -3.66 -11.52
C THR A 197 -13.01 -2.58 -12.06
N ALA A 198 -14.23 -2.95 -12.48
CA ALA A 198 -15.24 -2.02 -12.96
C ALA A 198 -15.62 -1.00 -11.86
N ALA A 199 -15.77 -1.44 -10.61
CA ALA A 199 -16.03 -0.55 -9.48
C ALA A 199 -14.89 0.46 -9.28
N CYS A 200 -13.62 0.02 -9.27
CA CYS A 200 -12.47 0.93 -9.11
C CYS A 200 -12.39 1.99 -10.23
N VAL A 201 -12.70 1.60 -11.47
CA VAL A 201 -12.75 2.52 -12.62
C VAL A 201 -13.94 3.46 -12.49
N PHE A 202 -15.13 2.93 -12.19
CA PHE A 202 -16.36 3.72 -12.08
C PHE A 202 -16.26 4.80 -11.00
N LEU A 203 -15.79 4.43 -9.79
CA LEU A 203 -15.58 5.39 -8.70
C LEU A 203 -14.52 6.44 -9.06
N GLY A 204 -13.49 6.09 -9.83
CA GLY A 204 -12.48 7.04 -10.29
C GLY A 204 -13.00 8.03 -11.34
N LEU A 205 -13.80 7.57 -12.30
CA LEU A 205 -14.34 8.39 -13.39
C LEU A 205 -15.53 9.25 -12.97
N PHE A 206 -16.37 8.77 -12.06
CA PHE A 206 -17.59 9.45 -11.61
C PHE A 206 -17.61 9.69 -10.08
N PRO A 207 -16.59 10.35 -9.52
CA PRO A 207 -16.49 10.54 -8.08
C PRO A 207 -17.60 11.43 -7.52
N THR A 208 -18.05 12.41 -8.30
CA THR A 208 -19.11 13.38 -7.92
C THR A 208 -20.46 12.73 -7.63
N LEU A 209 -20.82 11.67 -8.38
CA LEU A 209 -22.04 10.90 -8.12
C LEU A 209 -21.97 10.24 -6.74
N PHE A 210 -20.79 9.76 -6.36
CA PHE A 210 -20.57 9.11 -5.10
C PHE A 210 -20.45 10.10 -3.93
N LEU A 211 -19.93 11.31 -4.17
CA LEU A 211 -19.89 12.36 -3.16
C LEU A 211 -21.29 12.75 -2.65
N LYS A 212 -22.30 12.73 -3.52
CA LYS A 212 -23.70 12.99 -3.14
C LYS A 212 -24.23 11.99 -2.10
N LEU A 213 -23.69 10.76 -2.07
CA LEU A 213 -24.08 9.77 -1.07
C LEU A 213 -23.64 10.17 0.35
N PHE A 214 -22.60 10.99 0.48
CA PHE A 214 -22.08 11.45 1.77
C PHE A 214 -22.79 12.69 2.30
N ASP A 215 -23.57 13.41 1.49
CA ASP A 215 -24.23 14.65 1.90
C ASP A 215 -25.11 14.51 3.15
N PRO A 216 -25.96 13.48 3.30
CA PRO A 216 -26.76 13.33 4.52
C PRO A 216 -25.88 13.14 5.77
N LEU A 217 -24.74 12.46 5.61
CA LEU A 217 -23.80 12.19 6.70
C LEU A 217 -23.04 13.46 7.09
N THR A 218 -22.57 14.25 6.14
CA THR A 218 -21.90 15.52 6.45
C THR A 218 -22.88 16.55 7.00
N LEU A 219 -24.11 16.60 6.48
CA LEU A 219 -25.14 17.48 7.02
C LEU A 219 -25.44 17.15 8.49
N GLN A 220 -25.55 15.86 8.84
CA GLN A 220 -25.81 15.44 10.21
C GLN A 220 -24.63 15.68 11.15
N LEU A 221 -23.39 15.46 10.70
CA LEU A 221 -22.20 15.49 11.55
C LEU A 221 -21.54 16.88 11.65
N THR A 222 -21.53 17.63 10.56
CA THR A 222 -20.85 18.93 10.47
C THR A 222 -21.77 20.09 10.14
N GLY A 223 -23.03 19.83 9.77
CA GLY A 223 -23.98 20.87 9.36
C GLY A 223 -23.82 21.36 7.92
N GLU A 224 -22.95 20.73 7.12
CA GLU A 224 -22.56 21.23 5.78
C GLU A 224 -22.85 20.20 4.68
N GLN A 225 -23.29 20.69 3.52
CA GLN A 225 -23.50 19.89 2.31
C GLN A 225 -22.43 20.23 1.26
N LEU A 226 -21.45 19.36 1.08
CA LEU A 226 -20.28 19.64 0.26
C LEU A 226 -20.36 19.16 -1.19
N SER A 227 -21.24 18.21 -1.53
CA SER A 227 -21.26 17.69 -2.92
C SER A 227 -21.51 18.81 -3.93
N GLY A 228 -22.40 19.76 -3.63
CA GLY A 228 -22.70 20.91 -4.49
C GLY A 228 -21.53 21.90 -4.63
N GLN A 229 -20.72 22.05 -3.58
CA GLN A 229 -19.55 22.93 -3.58
C GLN A 229 -18.34 22.29 -4.29
N LEU A 230 -18.19 20.97 -4.18
CA LEU A 230 -17.11 20.20 -4.81
C LEU A 230 -17.43 19.79 -6.26
N SER A 231 -18.69 19.77 -6.66
CA SER A 231 -19.13 19.31 -7.98
C SER A 231 -19.32 20.50 -8.93
N LEU A 232 -18.28 20.84 -9.69
CA LEU A 232 -18.33 21.86 -10.74
C LEU A 232 -18.75 21.25 -12.09
N ALA A 233 -19.18 22.10 -13.03
CA ALA A 233 -19.52 21.74 -14.41
C ALA A 233 -20.45 20.50 -14.50
N ASN A 234 -21.61 20.56 -13.84
CA ASN A 234 -22.61 19.48 -13.80
C ASN A 234 -22.10 18.11 -13.28
N GLY A 235 -21.02 18.09 -12.49
CA GLY A 235 -20.47 16.86 -11.93
C GLY A 235 -19.27 16.28 -12.68
N LEU A 236 -18.78 16.97 -13.71
CA LEU A 236 -17.63 16.53 -14.49
C LEU A 236 -16.28 16.95 -13.88
N VAL A 237 -16.29 17.93 -12.98
CA VAL A 237 -15.09 18.51 -12.38
C VAL A 237 -15.22 18.47 -10.86
N LEU A 238 -14.20 17.91 -10.20
CA LEU A 238 -14.00 18.07 -8.76
C LEU A 238 -13.31 19.40 -8.51
N GLY A 239 -14.06 20.31 -7.90
CA GLY A 239 -13.61 21.62 -7.49
C GLY A 239 -13.01 21.64 -6.10
N ASN A 240 -12.58 22.84 -5.72
CA ASN A 240 -12.09 23.13 -4.39
C ASN A 240 -13.12 23.99 -3.64
N THR A 241 -13.17 23.84 -2.31
CA THR A 241 -13.93 24.68 -1.38
C THR A 241 -13.48 26.15 -1.35
N GLN A 242 -12.28 26.47 -1.85
CA GLN A 242 -11.77 27.85 -1.99
C GLN A 242 -11.75 28.32 -3.45
N ALA A 243 -12.02 29.61 -3.67
CA ALA A 243 -12.12 30.22 -5.01
C ALA A 243 -10.82 30.18 -5.85
N GLN A 244 -9.64 30.05 -5.23
CA GLN A 244 -8.34 29.92 -5.90
C GLN A 244 -7.74 28.51 -5.79
N GLY A 245 -8.56 27.51 -5.48
CA GLY A 245 -8.11 26.14 -5.29
C GLY A 245 -8.00 25.35 -6.59
N GLY A 246 -7.10 24.36 -6.62
CA GLY A 246 -6.93 23.48 -7.77
C GLY A 246 -8.19 22.63 -8.05
N THR A 247 -8.58 22.57 -9.31
CA THR A 247 -9.69 21.73 -9.80
C THR A 247 -9.15 20.53 -10.57
N VAL A 248 -9.81 19.37 -10.46
CA VAL A 248 -9.43 18.16 -11.18
C VAL A 248 -10.65 17.53 -11.84
N SER A 249 -10.54 17.21 -13.13
CA SER A 249 -11.51 16.36 -13.82
C SER A 249 -10.88 15.00 -14.10
N THR A 250 -11.27 13.96 -13.36
CA THR A 250 -10.77 12.61 -13.63
C THR A 250 -11.22 12.08 -14.98
N LEU A 251 -12.45 12.41 -15.40
CA LEU A 251 -12.95 12.12 -16.73
C LEU A 251 -12.14 12.87 -17.80
N GLY A 252 -11.83 14.15 -17.57
CA GLY A 252 -10.95 14.93 -18.45
C GLY A 252 -9.55 14.33 -18.57
N ILE A 253 -8.94 13.89 -17.46
CA ILE A 253 -7.64 13.21 -17.47
C ILE A 253 -7.73 11.87 -18.22
N ALA A 254 -8.81 11.10 -18.02
CA ALA A 254 -9.05 9.86 -18.74
C ALA A 254 -9.18 10.08 -20.25
N LEU A 255 -9.93 11.10 -20.67
CA LEU A 255 -10.09 11.49 -22.07
C LEU A 255 -8.78 11.99 -22.67
N MET A 256 -8.02 12.81 -21.94
CA MET A 256 -6.71 13.26 -22.39
C MET A 256 -5.75 12.08 -22.56
N GLY A 257 -5.73 11.16 -21.59
CA GLY A 257 -4.96 9.91 -21.68
C GLY A 257 -5.37 9.06 -22.89
N SER A 258 -6.67 8.88 -23.13
CA SER A 258 -7.16 8.11 -24.28
C SER A 258 -6.85 8.77 -25.62
N CYS A 259 -6.87 10.11 -25.70
CA CYS A 259 -6.44 10.87 -26.87
C CYS A 259 -4.93 10.79 -27.13
N LEU A 260 -4.11 10.58 -26.09
CA LEU A 260 -2.66 10.42 -26.22
C LEU A 260 -2.24 9.00 -26.63
N LEU A 261 -3.03 7.97 -26.29
CA LEU A 261 -2.77 6.57 -26.68
C LEU A 261 -2.57 6.33 -28.19
N PRO A 262 -3.33 6.95 -29.12
CA PRO A 262 -3.10 6.78 -30.55
C PRO A 262 -1.91 7.59 -31.08
N VAL A 263 -1.32 8.53 -30.33
CA VAL A 263 -0.22 9.39 -30.82
C VAL A 263 0.99 8.56 -31.31
N PRO A 264 1.48 7.53 -30.59
CA PRO A 264 2.56 6.67 -31.10
C PRO A 264 2.17 5.93 -32.39
N LEU A 265 0.92 5.51 -32.53
CA LEU A 265 0.43 4.87 -33.75
C LEU A 265 0.40 5.85 -34.91
N VAL A 266 -0.07 7.08 -34.68
CA VAL A 266 -0.07 8.16 -35.67
C VAL A 266 1.36 8.50 -36.09
N LEU A 267 2.27 8.69 -35.14
CA LEU A 267 3.69 8.91 -35.41
C LEU A 267 4.30 7.75 -36.21
N TRP A 268 3.96 6.51 -35.88
CA TRP A 268 4.40 5.34 -36.64
C TRP A 268 3.82 5.32 -38.06
N VAL A 269 2.55 5.70 -38.25
CA VAL A 269 1.93 5.79 -39.58
C VAL A 269 2.59 6.88 -40.45
N PHE A 270 2.90 8.04 -39.89
CA PHE A 270 3.47 9.17 -40.64
C PHE A 270 4.99 9.05 -40.85
N PHE A 271 5.74 8.65 -39.84
CA PHE A 271 7.21 8.62 -39.86
C PHE A 271 7.78 7.20 -39.98
N GLY A 272 7.08 6.19 -39.47
CA GLY A 272 7.58 4.81 -39.32
C GLY A 272 7.26 3.84 -40.47
N ARG A 273 6.32 4.18 -41.37
CA ARG A 273 5.93 3.28 -42.49
C ARG A 273 7.04 3.04 -43.51
N ARG A 274 8.01 3.96 -43.61
CA ARG A 274 9.14 3.85 -44.54
C ARG A 274 10.33 3.12 -43.92
N THR A 275 10.27 2.79 -42.63
CA THR A 275 11.36 2.12 -41.92
C THR A 275 11.23 0.61 -42.07
N GLN A 276 12.27 -0.06 -42.58
CA GLN A 276 12.29 -1.52 -42.60
C GLN A 276 12.48 -2.05 -41.17
N VAL A 277 11.45 -2.70 -40.63
CA VAL A 277 11.50 -3.34 -39.31
C VAL A 277 11.96 -4.77 -39.47
N ARG A 278 13.08 -5.13 -38.84
CA ARG A 278 13.53 -6.52 -38.73
C ARG A 278 13.19 -7.04 -37.33
N VAL A 279 12.31 -8.03 -37.25
CA VAL A 279 12.07 -8.75 -36.00
C VAL A 279 13.20 -9.74 -35.79
N GLY A 280 13.98 -9.54 -34.73
CA GLY A 280 15.07 -10.42 -34.32
C GLY A 280 14.85 -10.96 -32.91
N PRO A 281 15.74 -11.84 -32.45
CA PRO A 281 15.77 -12.20 -31.03
C PRO A 281 15.99 -10.95 -30.18
N THR A 282 15.46 -10.96 -28.95
CA THR A 282 15.70 -9.89 -27.98
C THR A 282 17.21 -9.72 -27.79
N TRP A 283 17.69 -8.48 -27.75
CA TRP A 283 19.11 -8.20 -27.51
C TRP A 283 19.55 -8.80 -26.18
N ASP A 284 20.50 -9.72 -26.25
CA ASP A 284 21.03 -10.48 -25.11
C ASP A 284 22.48 -10.12 -24.82
N CYS A 285 22.91 -8.92 -25.23
CA CYS A 285 24.29 -8.45 -25.12
C CYS A 285 25.31 -9.36 -25.81
N GLY A 286 24.91 -10.10 -26.85
CA GLY A 286 25.79 -11.00 -27.59
C GLY A 286 25.94 -12.38 -26.94
N LEU A 287 25.04 -12.74 -26.03
CA LEU A 287 24.96 -14.09 -25.47
C LEU A 287 24.26 -15.05 -26.46
N LYS A 288 24.18 -16.34 -26.14
CA LYS A 288 23.49 -17.34 -26.98
C LYS A 288 22.01 -17.50 -26.59
N GLY A 289 21.41 -16.48 -25.97
CA GLY A 289 20.08 -16.51 -25.40
C GLY A 289 20.03 -16.07 -23.94
N LEU A 290 18.90 -15.46 -23.56
CA LEU A 290 18.59 -15.03 -22.20
C LEU A 290 17.99 -16.18 -21.41
N THR A 291 18.51 -16.40 -20.20
CA THR A 291 17.94 -17.35 -19.23
C THR A 291 17.21 -16.60 -18.12
N PRO A 292 16.24 -17.25 -17.43
CA PRO A 292 15.52 -16.61 -16.31
C PRO A 292 16.43 -16.17 -15.14
N GLN A 293 17.65 -16.71 -15.06
CA GLN A 293 18.66 -16.35 -14.05
C GLN A 293 19.31 -14.99 -14.32
N MET A 294 19.24 -14.49 -15.55
CA MET A 294 19.83 -13.20 -15.96
C MET A 294 18.90 -12.01 -15.68
N GLU A 295 17.73 -12.25 -15.09
CA GLU A 295 16.73 -11.23 -14.79
C GLU A 295 16.95 -10.56 -13.44
N TYR A 296 16.37 -9.37 -13.27
CA TYR A 296 16.26 -8.75 -11.96
C TYR A 296 15.38 -9.58 -11.03
N THR A 297 15.94 -9.99 -9.91
CA THR A 297 15.19 -10.58 -8.79
C THR A 297 14.39 -9.51 -8.06
N ALA A 298 13.37 -9.92 -7.31
CA ALA A 298 12.58 -9.02 -6.48
C ALA A 298 13.47 -8.34 -5.42
N THR A 299 14.39 -9.09 -4.82
CA THR A 299 15.43 -8.60 -3.91
C THR A 299 16.31 -7.55 -4.58
N GLY A 300 16.80 -7.85 -5.80
CA GLY A 300 17.61 -6.94 -6.61
C GLY A 300 16.91 -5.61 -6.91
N PHE A 301 15.64 -5.67 -7.35
CA PHE A 301 14.83 -4.47 -7.61
C PHE A 301 14.69 -3.57 -6.37
N SER A 302 14.48 -4.16 -5.19
CA SER A 302 14.31 -3.39 -3.96
C SER A 302 15.63 -2.90 -3.31
N LYS A 303 16.79 -3.30 -3.83
CA LYS A 303 18.09 -3.00 -3.23
C LYS A 303 18.39 -1.48 -3.12
N PRO A 304 18.15 -0.65 -4.15
CA PRO A 304 18.41 0.79 -4.04
C PRO A 304 17.60 1.45 -2.92
N ILE A 305 16.31 1.08 -2.81
CA ILE A 305 15.42 1.59 -1.75
C ILE A 305 15.92 1.15 -0.36
N ARG A 306 16.29 -0.13 -0.20
CA ARG A 306 16.87 -0.63 1.07
C ARG A 306 18.15 0.09 1.47
N MET A 307 18.97 0.51 0.49
CA MET A 307 20.20 1.26 0.72
C MET A 307 19.92 2.70 1.16
N ILE A 308 18.96 3.39 0.53
CA ILE A 308 18.55 4.76 0.91
C ILE A 308 18.08 4.77 2.38
N PHE A 309 17.28 3.78 2.77
CA PHE A 309 16.73 3.66 4.12
C PHE A 309 17.59 2.78 5.06
N LYS A 310 18.89 2.60 4.77
CA LYS A 310 19.79 1.75 5.57
C LYS A 310 19.86 2.19 7.04
N ALA A 311 19.79 3.49 7.30
CA ALA A 311 19.78 4.04 8.67
C ALA A 311 18.56 3.57 9.48
N LEU A 312 17.40 3.42 8.83
CA LEU A 312 16.15 3.00 9.43
C LEU A 312 16.04 1.47 9.53
N PHE A 313 16.29 0.76 8.42
CA PHE A 313 16.06 -0.69 8.33
C PHE A 313 17.25 -1.55 8.75
N ARG A 314 18.46 -0.96 8.88
CA ARG A 314 19.72 -1.66 9.23
C ARG A 314 19.86 -3.05 8.59
N PRO A 315 19.81 -3.16 7.24
CA PRO A 315 19.95 -4.43 6.56
C PRO A 315 21.30 -5.06 6.93
N ARG A 316 21.26 -6.24 7.57
CA ARG A 316 22.45 -7.08 7.75
C ARG A 316 22.56 -8.01 6.56
N ARG A 317 23.77 -8.13 6.04
CA ARG A 317 24.09 -9.02 4.93
C ARG A 317 25.04 -10.07 5.44
N GLU A 318 24.64 -11.33 5.35
CA GLU A 318 25.55 -12.46 5.50
C GLU A 318 25.80 -13.02 4.09
N VAL A 319 27.06 -13.01 3.69
CA VAL A 319 27.49 -13.60 2.42
C VAL A 319 28.20 -14.87 2.78
N GLN A 320 27.49 -15.99 2.71
CA GLN A 320 28.09 -17.30 2.88
C GLN A 320 28.71 -17.68 1.54
N ARG A 321 30.04 -17.82 1.52
CA ARG A 321 30.81 -18.19 0.34
C ARG A 321 31.32 -19.61 0.56
N GLU A 322 30.82 -20.55 -0.24
CA GLU A 322 31.37 -21.90 -0.27
C GLU A 322 32.52 -21.93 -1.27
N TYR A 323 33.71 -22.25 -0.76
CA TYR A 323 34.95 -22.40 -1.54
C TYR A 323 35.33 -23.87 -1.57
N ASP A 324 35.72 -24.37 -2.74
CA ASP A 324 36.04 -25.81 -2.94
C ASP A 324 37.56 -26.07 -2.83
N TYR A 325 38.40 -25.23 -3.44
CA TYR A 325 39.87 -25.45 -3.49
C TYR A 325 40.73 -24.20 -3.29
N SER A 326 40.18 -22.98 -3.40
CA SER A 326 40.93 -21.72 -3.24
C SER A 326 40.02 -20.60 -2.76
N PRO A 327 40.48 -19.72 -1.83
CA PRO A 327 39.70 -18.57 -1.35
C PRO A 327 39.37 -17.54 -2.44
N TYR A 328 39.93 -17.68 -3.65
CA TYR A 328 39.69 -16.79 -4.79
C TYR A 328 38.58 -17.28 -5.74
N PHE A 329 38.15 -18.55 -5.66
CA PHE A 329 37.12 -19.12 -6.53
C PHE A 329 35.94 -19.65 -5.69
N ALA A 330 34.95 -18.78 -5.46
CA ALA A 330 33.70 -19.18 -4.83
C ALA A 330 32.82 -19.95 -5.84
N LYS A 331 32.40 -21.17 -5.48
CA LYS A 331 31.55 -22.03 -6.33
C LYS A 331 30.07 -21.68 -6.19
N THR A 332 29.68 -21.28 -4.98
CA THR A 332 28.31 -20.88 -4.62
C THR A 332 28.36 -19.65 -3.72
N LEU A 333 27.68 -18.58 -4.13
CA LEU A 333 27.44 -17.38 -3.34
C LEU A 333 26.02 -17.44 -2.79
N ARG A 334 25.85 -17.79 -1.52
CA ARG A 334 24.55 -17.67 -0.84
C ARG A 334 24.46 -16.28 -0.22
N PHE A 335 23.41 -15.55 -0.62
CA PHE A 335 23.11 -14.23 -0.10
C PHE A 335 21.92 -14.31 0.83
N GLU A 336 22.16 -14.11 2.13
CA GLU A 336 21.11 -13.96 3.13
C GLU A 336 21.02 -12.49 3.55
N SER A 337 19.82 -11.92 3.45
CA SER A 337 19.53 -10.52 3.75
C SER A 337 18.52 -10.45 4.88
N HIS A 338 18.99 -10.24 6.11
CA HIS A 338 18.10 -10.02 7.25
C HIS A 338 17.78 -8.54 7.43
N ILE A 339 16.49 -8.22 7.51
CA ILE A 339 16.01 -6.91 7.97
C ILE A 339 15.71 -7.07 9.46
N GLU A 340 16.44 -6.34 10.32
CA GLU A 340 16.09 -6.29 11.74
C GLU A 340 14.75 -5.57 11.91
N GLU A 341 13.78 -6.23 12.55
CA GLU A 341 12.54 -5.56 12.97
C GLU A 341 12.83 -4.63 14.17
N ALA A 342 13.37 -3.44 13.87
CA ALA A 342 13.81 -2.48 14.88
C ALA A 342 12.70 -2.13 15.88
N PHE A 343 11.47 -1.91 15.39
CA PHE A 343 10.30 -1.63 16.24
C PHE A 343 9.91 -2.80 17.13
N VAL A 344 9.88 -4.02 16.60
CA VAL A 344 9.54 -5.22 17.39
C VAL A 344 10.61 -5.46 18.45
N THR A 345 11.88 -5.33 18.08
CA THR A 345 12.99 -5.65 18.95
C THR A 345 13.21 -4.59 20.03
N ARG A 346 13.06 -3.31 19.70
CA ARG A 346 13.35 -2.19 20.63
C ARG A 346 12.14 -1.64 21.36
N ILE A 347 10.93 -1.82 20.84
CA ILE A 347 9.71 -1.28 21.48
C ILE A 347 8.85 -2.42 22.02
N TYR A 348 8.41 -3.36 21.17
CA TYR A 348 7.47 -4.39 21.60
C TYR A 348 8.07 -5.41 22.57
N ARG A 349 9.28 -5.94 22.30
CA ARG A 349 9.93 -6.92 23.18
C ARG A 349 10.19 -6.37 24.59
N PRO A 350 10.76 -5.17 24.80
CA PRO A 350 10.92 -4.64 26.14
C PRO A 350 9.58 -4.32 26.81
N LEU A 351 8.60 -3.77 26.08
CA LEU A 351 7.26 -3.53 26.62
C LEU A 351 6.61 -4.83 27.12
N ASN A 352 6.63 -5.89 26.29
CA ASN A 352 6.11 -7.19 26.66
C ASN A 352 6.83 -7.76 27.89
N ARG A 353 8.16 -7.65 27.95
CA ARG A 353 8.94 -8.04 29.13
C ARG A 353 8.53 -7.27 30.38
N THR A 354 8.27 -5.97 30.28
CA THR A 354 7.82 -5.14 31.40
C THR A 354 6.42 -5.54 31.87
N VAL A 355 5.48 -5.74 30.94
CA VAL A 355 4.11 -6.21 31.25
C VAL A 355 4.15 -7.58 31.93
N LEU A 356 4.93 -8.52 31.41
CA LEU A 356 5.08 -9.85 32.01
C LEU A 356 5.76 -9.80 33.39
N ARG A 357 6.74 -8.91 33.58
CA ARG A 357 7.35 -8.68 34.90
C ARG A 357 6.32 -8.14 35.89
N PHE A 358 5.52 -7.17 35.48
CA PHE A 358 4.45 -6.62 36.32
C PHE A 358 3.41 -7.69 36.67
N SER A 359 2.94 -8.45 35.68
CA SER A 359 2.02 -9.57 35.89
C SER A 359 2.57 -10.62 36.88
N ARG A 360 3.86 -10.97 36.80
CA ARG A 360 4.50 -11.89 37.75
C ARG A 360 4.58 -11.31 39.17
N ARG A 361 4.85 -10.00 39.31
CA ARG A 361 4.83 -9.32 40.61
C ARG A 361 3.42 -9.27 41.21
N MET A 362 2.40 -8.98 40.39
CA MET A 362 1.00 -9.00 40.83
C MET A 362 0.56 -10.40 41.27
N ARG A 363 1.02 -11.46 40.58
CA ARG A 363 0.79 -12.84 41.01
C ARG A 363 1.37 -13.12 42.41
N ALA A 364 2.52 -12.54 42.74
CA ALA A 364 3.12 -12.69 44.08
C ALA A 364 2.30 -12.00 45.19
N LEU A 365 1.51 -10.97 44.87
CA LEU A 365 0.58 -10.34 45.83
C LEU A 365 -0.62 -11.26 46.15
N GLN A 366 -0.94 -12.20 45.26
CA GLN A 366 -2.00 -13.21 45.45
C GLN A 366 -1.43 -14.50 46.05
N ALA A 367 -0.56 -14.40 47.06
CA ALA A 367 0.15 -15.53 47.68
C ALA A 367 -0.73 -16.48 48.52
N GLY A 368 -2.06 -16.34 48.48
CA GLY A 368 -3.00 -17.24 49.17
C GLY A 368 -3.11 -17.04 50.69
N SER A 369 -2.41 -16.04 51.26
CA SER A 369 -2.52 -15.70 52.69
C SER A 369 -3.77 -14.85 52.96
N ILE A 370 -4.67 -15.35 53.81
CA ILE A 370 -5.86 -14.62 54.27
C ILE A 370 -5.47 -13.33 55.01
N GLN A 371 -4.40 -13.36 55.80
CA GLN A 371 -3.92 -12.19 56.56
C GLN A 371 -3.48 -11.04 55.64
N ALA A 372 -2.82 -11.36 54.51
CA ALA A 372 -2.42 -10.37 53.52
C ALA A 372 -3.64 -9.69 52.86
N TYR A 373 -4.69 -10.47 52.55
CA TYR A 373 -5.93 -9.93 51.98
C TYR A 373 -6.66 -8.99 52.94
N LEU A 374 -6.71 -9.32 54.24
CA LEU A 374 -7.32 -8.43 55.25
C LEU A 374 -6.56 -7.10 55.37
N ILE A 375 -5.22 -7.13 55.32
CA ILE A 375 -4.39 -5.92 55.30
C ILE A 375 -4.67 -5.08 54.04
N TYR A 376 -4.77 -5.71 52.87
CA TYR A 376 -5.09 -5.00 51.62
C TYR A 376 -6.46 -4.31 51.69
N ILE A 377 -7.48 -4.98 52.24
CA ILE A 377 -8.82 -4.41 52.42
C ILE A 377 -8.76 -3.22 53.37
N PHE A 378 -8.10 -3.37 54.53
CA PHE A 378 -7.97 -2.29 55.51
C PHE A 378 -7.27 -1.05 54.94
N ILE A 379 -6.13 -1.24 54.26
CA ILE A 379 -5.38 -0.14 53.61
C ILE A 379 -6.23 0.53 52.52
N THR A 380 -6.92 -0.26 51.69
CA THR A 380 -7.77 0.28 50.62
C THR A 380 -8.91 1.10 51.19
N LEU A 381 -9.53 0.64 52.28
CA LEU A 381 -10.62 1.35 52.96
C LEU A 381 -10.13 2.68 53.56
N LEU A 382 -8.94 2.69 54.17
CA LEU A 382 -8.32 3.90 54.72
C LEU A 382 -7.98 4.92 53.61
N LEU A 383 -7.44 4.46 52.48
CA LEU A 383 -7.16 5.32 51.32
C LEU A 383 -8.44 5.91 50.70
N LEU A 384 -9.50 5.11 50.56
CA LEU A 384 -10.79 5.59 50.07
C LEU A 384 -11.43 6.60 51.03
N LEU A 385 -11.30 6.37 52.34
CA LEU A 385 -11.77 7.32 53.35
C LEU A 385 -11.00 8.65 53.27
N MET A 386 -9.68 8.61 53.11
CA MET A 386 -8.84 9.81 52.91
C MET A 386 -9.11 10.55 51.61
N PHE A 387 -9.59 9.87 50.57
CA PHE A 387 -9.97 10.51 49.32
C PHE A 387 -11.38 11.11 49.37
N ALA A 388 -12.24 10.57 50.24
CA ALA A 388 -13.62 11.03 50.42
C ALA A 388 -13.77 12.16 51.45
N LEU A 389 -12.86 12.23 52.43
CA LEU A 389 -12.64 13.38 53.33
C LEU A 389 -11.89 14.48 52.58
#